data_AF-X0Y0C0-F1
#
_entry.id   AF-X0Y0C0-F1
#
_cell.length_a   1.000
_cell.length_b   1.000
_cell.length_c   1.000
_cell.angle_alpha   90.00
_cell.angle_beta   90.00
_cell.angle_gamma   90.00
#
_symmetry.space_group_name_H-M   'P 1'
#
loop_
_entity.id
_entity.type
_entity.pdbx_description
1 polymer ?
#
loop_
_entity_poly.entity_id
_entity_poly.type
_entity_poly.pdbx_seq_one_letter_code
_entity_poly.pdbx_strand_id
1 'polypeptide(L)'
;MELKHRSKVVVEGDERACHRAYLRDLGLSDEEISKPFIGIINSWAEFHPGHMPLRSFAEDVKKGVLTAGGIPFECNTVALCDGLCVGHSGMKWVLPSRELIADSVEILAEANRFDALVVMAACDKIVPGMLMGAARVDIPTVMFTGGAMLPGYI
;
A
#
# COMPACT_ATOMS: atom_id res chain seq x y z
N MET A 1 16.58 -10.93 -15.94
CA MET A 1 15.82 -9.66 -15.83
C MET A 1 16.17 -9.06 -14.49
N GLU A 2 16.68 -7.84 -14.45
CA GLU A 2 16.98 -7.14 -13.19
C GLU A 2 15.66 -6.89 -12.46
N LEU A 3 15.48 -7.37 -11.23
CA LEU A 3 14.20 -7.22 -10.50
C LEU A 3 14.12 -5.90 -9.72
N LYS A 4 15.26 -5.24 -9.48
CA LYS A 4 15.41 -4.06 -8.62
C LYS A 4 15.64 -2.80 -9.45
N HIS A 5 14.58 -2.30 -10.08
CA HIS A 5 14.68 -1.19 -11.04
C HIS A 5 14.74 0.18 -10.38
N ARG A 6 14.04 0.38 -9.25
CA ARG A 6 13.84 1.68 -8.61
C ARG A 6 14.53 1.76 -7.26
N SER A 7 14.43 0.72 -6.42
CA SER A 7 14.94 0.79 -5.04
C SER A 7 16.47 0.79 -4.97
N LYS A 8 17.16 0.43 -6.05
CA LYS A 8 18.62 0.53 -6.15
C LYS A 8 19.17 1.93 -5.85
N VAL A 9 18.43 2.99 -6.22
CA VAL A 9 18.86 4.37 -5.93
C VAL A 9 18.94 4.68 -4.43
N VAL A 10 18.24 3.90 -3.60
CA VAL A 10 18.23 4.04 -2.14
C VAL A 10 19.39 3.28 -1.51
N VAL A 11 19.90 2.22 -2.15
CA VAL A 11 20.78 1.24 -1.48
C VAL A 11 22.14 1.03 -2.15
N GLU A 12 22.28 1.29 -3.45
CA GLU A 12 23.52 1.08 -4.20
C GLU A 12 24.39 2.33 -4.17
N GLY A 13 25.71 2.16 -4.15
CA GLY A 13 26.68 3.25 -4.05
C GLY A 13 27.14 3.53 -2.62
N ASP A 14 28.36 4.04 -2.49
CA ASP A 14 28.96 4.36 -1.19
C ASP A 14 28.22 5.51 -0.49
N GLU A 15 27.69 6.46 -1.27
CA GLU A 15 26.90 7.59 -0.80
C GLU A 15 25.58 7.16 -0.12
N ARG A 16 25.13 5.93 -0.35
CA ARG A 16 23.92 5.36 0.25
C ARG A 16 24.17 4.64 1.57
N ALA A 17 25.38 4.72 2.14
CA ALA A 17 25.71 4.11 3.43
C ALA A 17 24.73 4.48 4.55
N CYS A 18 24.32 5.75 4.65
CA CYS A 18 23.37 6.21 5.65
C CYS A 18 21.96 5.61 5.45
N HIS A 19 21.51 5.49 4.21
CA HIS A 19 20.21 4.88 3.88
C HIS A 19 20.20 3.39 4.26
N ARG A 20 21.28 2.66 3.95
CA ARG A 20 21.45 1.27 4.39
C ARG A 20 21.49 1.13 5.92
N ALA A 21 22.03 2.11 6.64
CA ALA A 21 21.99 2.11 8.10
C ALA A 21 20.56 2.19 8.65
N TYR A 22 19.71 3.07 8.09
CA TYR A 22 18.29 3.11 8.45
C TYR A 22 17.55 1.80 8.12
N LEU A 23 17.84 1.19 6.96
CA LEU A 23 17.24 -0.09 6.60
C LEU A 23 17.65 -1.23 7.55
N ARG A 24 18.88 -1.21 8.08
CA ARG A 24 19.33 -2.15 9.11
C ARG A 24 18.66 -1.91 10.46
N ASP A 25 18.34 -0.66 10.79
CA ASP A 25 17.58 -0.32 12.01
C ASP A 25 16.14 -0.88 11.95
N LEU A 26 15.57 -1.00 10.74
CA LEU A 26 14.32 -1.73 10.50
C LEU A 26 14.46 -3.27 10.61
N GLY A 27 15.67 -3.78 10.88
CA GLY A 27 15.95 -5.20 11.04
C GLY A 27 16.34 -5.94 9.76
N LEU A 28 16.57 -5.24 8.64
CA LEU A 28 16.95 -5.89 7.38
C LEU A 28 18.42 -6.26 7.35
N SER A 29 18.70 -7.48 6.89
CA SER A 29 20.04 -7.95 6.56
C SER A 29 20.53 -7.38 5.22
N ASP A 30 21.84 -7.45 4.98
CA ASP A 30 22.42 -7.03 3.69
C ASP A 30 21.87 -7.85 2.51
N GLU A 31 21.56 -9.13 2.74
CA GLU A 31 20.90 -9.98 1.74
C GLU A 31 19.50 -9.45 1.40
N GLU A 32 18.70 -9.08 2.41
CA GLU A 32 17.37 -8.53 2.21
C GLU A 32 17.40 -7.15 1.57
N ILE A 33 18.34 -6.29 1.94
CA ILE A 33 18.52 -4.97 1.32
C ILE A 33 18.81 -5.10 -0.19
N SER A 34 19.43 -6.18 -0.62
CA SER A 34 19.71 -6.47 -2.04
C SER A 34 18.47 -6.92 -2.84
N LYS A 35 17.39 -7.35 -2.18
CA LYS A 35 16.15 -7.83 -2.82
C LYS A 35 15.25 -6.66 -3.25
N PRO A 36 14.29 -6.85 -4.18
CA PRO A 36 13.37 -5.79 -4.59
C PRO A 36 12.44 -5.37 -3.45
N PHE A 37 12.16 -4.07 -3.35
CA PHE A 37 11.31 -3.50 -2.32
C PHE A 37 9.87 -3.38 -2.82
N ILE A 38 8.94 -3.99 -2.11
CA ILE A 38 7.53 -4.04 -2.48
C ILE A 38 6.71 -3.20 -1.50
N GLY A 39 6.09 -2.13 -2.00
CA GLY A 39 5.21 -1.29 -1.19
C GLY A 39 3.83 -1.93 -1.08
N ILE A 40 3.37 -2.22 0.15
CA ILE A 40 2.01 -2.67 0.41
C ILE A 40 1.24 -1.46 0.93
N ILE A 41 0.42 -0.85 0.07
CA ILE A 41 -0.35 0.34 0.42
C ILE A 41 -1.77 -0.10 0.81
N ASN A 42 -1.98 -0.14 2.11
CA ASN A 42 -3.21 -0.57 2.75
C ASN A 42 -4.18 0.61 2.95
N SER A 43 -5.42 0.31 3.25
CA SER A 43 -6.45 1.28 3.67
C SER A 43 -7.21 0.78 4.90
N TRP A 44 -6.56 0.04 5.78
CA TRP A 44 -7.17 -0.51 6.98
C TRP A 44 -7.71 0.61 7.89
N ALA A 45 -8.92 0.43 8.40
CA ALA A 45 -9.53 1.31 9.39
C ALA A 45 -10.51 0.54 10.27
N GLU A 46 -10.43 0.73 11.59
CA GLU A 46 -11.23 0.00 12.58
C GLU A 46 -12.73 0.30 12.48
N PHE A 47 -13.09 1.54 12.12
CA PHE A 47 -14.48 1.95 11.98
C PHE A 47 -15.13 1.48 10.66
N HIS A 48 -14.34 0.93 9.73
CA HIS A 48 -14.83 0.59 8.40
C HIS A 48 -14.96 -0.93 8.26
N PRO A 49 -16.18 -1.50 8.24
CA PRO A 49 -16.39 -2.96 8.26
C PRO A 49 -15.75 -3.69 7.07
N GLY A 50 -15.82 -3.12 5.87
CA GLY A 50 -15.16 -3.69 4.68
C GLY A 50 -13.61 -3.59 4.68
N HIS A 51 -13.02 -2.82 5.61
CA HIS A 51 -11.57 -2.57 5.65
C HIS A 51 -10.92 -3.15 6.90
N MET A 52 -11.68 -3.48 7.96
CA MET A 52 -11.16 -4.12 9.17
C MET A 52 -10.35 -5.41 8.88
N PRO A 53 -10.80 -6.33 7.99
CA PRO A 53 -10.04 -7.54 7.67
C PRO A 53 -8.71 -7.29 6.94
N LEU A 54 -8.52 -6.09 6.36
CA LEU A 54 -7.31 -5.79 5.59
C LEU A 54 -6.04 -5.83 6.44
N ARG A 55 -6.14 -5.66 7.77
CA ARG A 55 -4.99 -5.80 8.68
C ARG A 55 -4.46 -7.23 8.70
N SER A 56 -5.34 -8.23 8.83
CA SER A 56 -4.91 -9.64 8.77
C SER A 56 -4.47 -10.03 7.36
N PHE A 57 -5.17 -9.53 6.33
CA PHE A 57 -4.79 -9.83 4.95
C PHE A 57 -3.43 -9.25 4.57
N ALA A 58 -3.07 -8.07 5.10
CA ALA A 58 -1.77 -7.48 4.83
C ALA A 58 -0.63 -8.36 5.36
N GLU A 59 -0.80 -9.00 6.52
CA GLU A 59 0.18 -9.97 7.02
C GLU A 59 0.34 -11.18 6.09
N ASP A 60 -0.75 -11.66 5.48
CA ASP A 60 -0.66 -12.76 4.51
C ASP A 60 -0.04 -12.33 3.18
N VAL A 61 -0.34 -11.12 2.71
CA VAL A 61 0.33 -10.51 1.54
C VAL A 61 1.83 -10.36 1.79
N LYS A 62 2.23 -9.86 2.97
CA LYS A 62 3.65 -9.74 3.37
C LYS A 62 4.37 -11.08 3.30
N LYS A 63 3.76 -12.16 3.84
CA LYS A 63 4.33 -13.52 3.74
C LYS A 63 4.48 -13.98 2.29
N GLY A 64 3.50 -13.70 1.44
CA GLY A 64 3.54 -14.00 0.01
C GLY A 64 4.70 -13.31 -0.69
N VAL A 65 4.87 -12.00 -0.44
CA VAL A 65 6.00 -11.21 -0.97
C VAL A 65 7.34 -11.77 -0.52
N LEU A 66 7.49 -12.07 0.78
CA LEU A 66 8.73 -12.65 1.33
C LEU A 66 9.07 -14.00 0.69
N THR A 67 8.06 -14.86 0.53
CA THR A 67 8.23 -16.19 -0.08
C THR A 67 8.60 -16.10 -1.56
N ALA A 68 8.15 -15.04 -2.25
CA ALA A 68 8.52 -14.74 -3.63
C ALA A 68 9.90 -14.03 -3.76
N GLY A 69 10.59 -13.75 -2.65
CA GLY A 69 11.92 -13.14 -2.63
C GLY A 69 11.94 -11.61 -2.66
N GLY A 70 10.81 -10.94 -2.42
CA GLY A 70 10.75 -9.49 -2.24
C GLY A 70 10.74 -9.09 -0.76
N ILE A 71 11.02 -7.81 -0.48
CA ILE A 71 10.92 -7.24 0.88
C ILE A 71 9.68 -6.35 0.96
N PRO A 72 8.66 -6.73 1.76
CA PRO A 72 7.46 -5.94 1.88
C PRO A 72 7.62 -4.79 2.87
N PHE A 73 7.14 -3.61 2.51
CA PHE A 73 6.95 -2.48 3.40
C PHE A 73 5.49 -2.07 3.39
N GLU A 74 4.79 -2.25 4.52
CA GLU A 74 3.39 -1.85 4.64
C GLU A 74 3.29 -0.39 5.06
N CYS A 75 2.43 0.36 4.38
CA CYS A 75 2.03 1.72 4.72
C CYS A 75 0.51 1.82 4.55
N ASN A 76 -0.13 2.74 5.29
CA ASN A 76 -1.57 2.92 5.23
C ASN A 76 -1.91 4.28 4.60
N THR A 77 -2.98 4.35 3.83
CA THR A 77 -3.63 5.60 3.44
C THR A 77 -4.93 5.81 4.21
N VAL A 78 -5.56 6.97 4.01
CA VAL A 78 -6.87 7.29 4.58
C VAL A 78 -7.96 6.41 3.99
N ALA A 79 -8.96 6.09 4.82
CA ALA A 79 -10.15 5.39 4.40
C ALA A 79 -11.38 6.10 4.96
N LEU A 80 -12.43 6.24 4.16
CA LEU A 80 -13.74 6.72 4.60
C LEU A 80 -14.78 5.64 4.33
N CYS A 81 -15.81 5.57 5.18
CA CYS A 81 -16.94 4.67 4.96
C CYS A 81 -18.12 5.46 4.42
N ASP A 82 -18.46 5.26 3.14
CA ASP A 82 -19.63 5.89 2.50
C ASP A 82 -20.88 5.65 3.35
N GLY A 83 -21.09 4.41 3.80
CA GLY A 83 -22.25 4.02 4.63
C GLY A 83 -22.37 4.78 5.94
N LEU A 84 -21.26 5.10 6.61
CA LEU A 84 -21.29 5.92 7.83
C LEU A 84 -21.49 7.41 7.53
N CYS A 85 -21.07 7.88 6.35
CA CYS A 85 -21.14 9.30 5.97
C CYS A 85 -22.50 9.72 5.40
N VAL A 86 -23.36 8.78 5.03
CA VAL A 86 -24.69 9.06 4.46
C VAL A 86 -25.53 9.85 5.47
N GLY A 87 -26.20 10.90 4.98
CA GLY A 87 -27.20 11.64 5.78
C GLY A 87 -26.65 12.78 6.63
N HIS A 88 -25.35 13.10 6.55
CA HIS A 88 -24.79 14.28 7.22
C HIS A 88 -23.66 14.94 6.41
N SER A 89 -23.05 15.99 6.98
CA SER A 89 -22.00 16.80 6.33
C SER A 89 -20.75 16.01 5.90
N GLY A 90 -20.55 14.81 6.43
CA GLY A 90 -19.43 13.92 6.10
C GLY A 90 -19.42 13.50 4.63
N MET A 91 -20.60 13.35 4.02
CA MET A 91 -20.73 12.95 2.60
C MET A 91 -20.00 13.89 1.63
N LYS A 92 -19.79 15.17 2.02
CA LYS A 92 -19.04 16.15 1.21
C LYS A 92 -17.57 15.79 1.03
N TRP A 93 -17.03 14.91 1.87
CA TRP A 93 -15.62 14.52 1.88
C TRP A 93 -15.36 13.16 1.20
N VAL A 94 -16.41 12.39 0.92
CA VAL A 94 -16.31 11.04 0.37
C VAL A 94 -15.68 11.05 -1.02
N LEU A 95 -16.26 11.75 -1.99
CA LEU A 95 -15.70 11.77 -3.35
C LEU A 95 -14.31 12.43 -3.43
N PRO A 96 -14.05 13.61 -2.80
CA PRO A 96 -12.72 14.21 -2.80
C PRO A 96 -11.62 13.32 -2.20
N SER A 97 -11.97 12.43 -1.26
CA SER A 97 -10.99 11.50 -0.67
C SER A 97 -10.32 10.60 -1.71
N ARG A 98 -10.97 10.31 -2.85
CA ARG A 98 -10.39 9.54 -3.95
C ARG A 98 -9.07 10.14 -4.45
N GLU A 99 -9.04 11.47 -4.61
CA GLU A 99 -7.84 12.16 -5.09
C GLU A 99 -6.75 12.12 -4.03
N LEU A 100 -7.11 12.35 -2.76
CA LEU A 100 -6.15 12.27 -1.65
C LEU A 100 -5.53 10.87 -1.53
N ILE A 101 -6.31 9.82 -1.76
CA ILE A 101 -5.84 8.44 -1.78
C ILE A 101 -4.88 8.23 -2.96
N ALA A 102 -5.24 8.67 -4.16
CA ALA A 102 -4.36 8.59 -5.32
C ALA A 102 -3.02 9.30 -5.09
N ASP A 103 -3.07 10.53 -4.56
CA ASP A 103 -1.88 11.33 -4.24
C ASP A 103 -1.02 10.65 -3.16
N SER A 104 -1.66 10.04 -2.14
CA SER A 104 -0.93 9.32 -1.10
C SER A 104 -0.18 8.09 -1.63
N VAL A 105 -0.78 7.35 -2.57
CA VAL A 105 -0.16 6.18 -3.21
C VAL A 105 1.04 6.62 -4.03
N GLU A 106 0.86 7.67 -4.83
CA GLU A 106 1.90 8.27 -5.65
C GLU A 106 3.09 8.73 -4.81
N ILE A 107 2.84 9.51 -3.75
CA ILE A 107 3.88 10.01 -2.84
C ILE A 107 4.63 8.86 -2.17
N LEU A 108 3.90 7.87 -1.62
CA LEU A 108 4.53 6.73 -0.95
C LEU A 108 5.43 5.94 -1.90
N ALA A 109 4.99 5.69 -3.14
CA ALA A 109 5.76 4.94 -4.11
C ALA A 109 6.95 5.72 -4.69
N GLU A 110 6.75 6.99 -5.04
CA GLU A 110 7.79 7.84 -5.63
C GLU A 110 8.86 8.23 -4.62
N ALA A 111 8.50 8.49 -3.36
CA ALA A 111 9.47 8.88 -2.34
C ALA A 111 10.32 7.70 -1.85
N ASN A 112 9.70 6.53 -1.63
CA ASN A 112 10.41 5.34 -1.14
C ASN A 112 11.03 4.49 -2.24
N ARG A 113 10.78 4.83 -3.52
CA ARG A 113 11.32 4.15 -4.70
C ARG A 113 11.03 2.66 -4.73
N PHE A 114 9.80 2.27 -4.37
CA PHE A 114 9.39 0.86 -4.46
C PHE A 114 9.51 0.34 -5.89
N ASP A 115 9.88 -0.94 -6.03
CA ASP A 115 10.03 -1.62 -7.32
C ASP A 115 8.68 -2.11 -7.86
N ALA A 116 7.76 -2.47 -6.96
CA ALA A 116 6.39 -2.87 -7.26
C ALA A 116 5.46 -2.54 -6.09
N LEU A 117 4.15 -2.57 -6.34
CA LEU A 117 3.12 -2.27 -5.34
C LEU A 117 2.11 -3.41 -5.18
N VAL A 118 1.61 -3.56 -3.97
CA VAL A 118 0.32 -4.20 -3.70
C VAL A 118 -0.58 -3.16 -3.05
N VAL A 119 -1.65 -2.78 -3.73
CA VAL A 119 -2.61 -1.81 -3.20
C VAL A 119 -3.84 -2.56 -2.67
N MET A 120 -4.24 -2.29 -1.43
CA MET A 120 -5.30 -3.03 -0.73
C MET A 120 -6.45 -2.11 -0.36
N ALA A 121 -7.65 -2.39 -0.89
CA ALA A 121 -8.86 -1.63 -0.58
C ALA A 121 -10.15 -2.43 -0.83
N ALA A 122 -11.30 -1.93 -0.39
CA ALA A 122 -12.59 -2.56 -0.69
C ALA A 122 -13.68 -1.53 -1.05
N CYS A 123 -13.77 -0.42 -0.32
CA CYS A 123 -14.85 0.55 -0.43
C CYS A 123 -14.77 1.41 -1.70
N ASP A 124 -15.95 1.90 -2.09
CA ASP A 124 -16.27 2.56 -3.36
C ASP A 124 -15.19 3.53 -3.85
N LYS A 125 -14.90 4.62 -3.13
CA LYS A 125 -13.96 5.65 -3.61
C LYS A 125 -12.48 5.29 -3.43
N ILE A 126 -12.20 4.31 -2.58
CA ILE A 126 -10.83 3.94 -2.21
C ILE A 126 -10.21 3.08 -3.31
N VAL A 127 -10.97 2.11 -3.86
CA VAL A 127 -10.53 1.25 -4.96
C VAL A 127 -10.04 2.05 -6.18
N PRO A 128 -10.82 2.98 -6.77
CA PRO A 128 -10.36 3.79 -7.89
C PRO A 128 -9.24 4.76 -7.48
N GLY A 129 -9.23 5.28 -6.24
CA GLY A 129 -8.12 6.12 -5.76
C GLY A 129 -6.79 5.37 -5.77
N MET A 130 -6.79 4.13 -5.26
CA MET A 130 -5.62 3.23 -5.29
C MET A 130 -5.15 2.96 -6.72
N LEU A 131 -6.08 2.62 -7.61
CA LEU A 131 -5.78 2.33 -9.01
C LEU A 131 -5.29 3.55 -9.78
N MET A 132 -5.84 4.74 -9.50
CA MET A 132 -5.38 6.00 -10.08
C MET A 132 -3.94 6.30 -9.66
N GLY A 133 -3.63 6.20 -8.36
CA GLY A 133 -2.26 6.39 -7.86
C GLY A 133 -1.29 5.38 -8.48
N ALA A 134 -1.66 4.10 -8.51
CA ALA A 134 -0.84 3.07 -9.15
C ALA A 134 -0.59 3.33 -10.64
N ALA A 135 -1.63 3.76 -11.38
CA ALA A 135 -1.51 4.10 -12.80
C ALA A 135 -0.63 5.33 -13.05
N ARG A 136 -0.60 6.31 -12.12
CA ARG A 136 0.31 7.48 -12.22
C ARG A 136 1.78 7.09 -12.03
N VAL A 137 2.05 6.14 -11.12
CA VAL A 137 3.41 5.67 -10.81
C VAL A 137 3.96 4.75 -11.91
N ASP A 138 3.08 4.00 -12.58
CA ASP A 138 3.40 3.11 -13.70
C ASP A 138 4.51 2.07 -13.40
N ILE A 139 4.32 1.33 -12.30
CA ILE A 139 5.17 0.20 -11.91
C ILE A 139 4.32 -1.05 -11.69
N PRO A 140 4.93 -2.26 -11.72
CA PRO A 140 4.18 -3.50 -11.51
C PRO A 140 3.34 -3.40 -10.23
N THR A 141 2.02 -3.53 -10.39
CA THR A 141 1.08 -3.33 -9.29
C THR A 141 -0.01 -4.39 -9.30
N VAL A 142 -0.33 -4.92 -8.11
CA VAL A 142 -1.47 -5.81 -7.88
C VAL A 142 -2.50 -5.09 -7.00
N MET A 143 -3.76 -5.08 -7.45
CA MET A 143 -4.89 -4.65 -6.63
C MET A 143 -5.46 -5.85 -5.87
N PHE A 144 -5.45 -5.78 -4.54
CA PHE A 144 -6.08 -6.76 -3.67
C PHE A 144 -7.36 -6.19 -3.06
N THR A 145 -8.50 -6.81 -3.37
CA THR A 145 -9.79 -6.36 -2.85
C THR A 145 -10.15 -7.09 -1.55
N GLY A 146 -10.63 -6.36 -0.53
CA GLY A 146 -11.05 -6.95 0.75
C GLY A 146 -12.23 -7.93 0.71
N GLY A 147 -12.90 -8.05 -0.44
CA GLY A 147 -14.02 -8.95 -0.65
C GLY A 147 -15.39 -8.34 -0.28
N ALA A 148 -16.44 -9.02 -0.71
CA ALA A 148 -17.82 -8.61 -0.42
C ALA A 148 -18.25 -9.07 0.97
N MET A 149 -19.01 -8.21 1.67
CA MET A 149 -19.62 -8.56 2.95
C MET A 149 -20.79 -9.53 2.73
N LEU A 150 -20.91 -10.54 3.60
CA LEU A 150 -22.07 -11.43 3.62
C LEU A 150 -23.33 -10.69 4.07
N PRO A 151 -24.53 -11.08 3.59
CA PRO A 151 -25.78 -10.49 4.04
C PRO A 151 -26.02 -10.75 5.53
N GLY A 152 -26.65 -9.79 6.21
CA GLY A 152 -27.16 -9.97 7.56
C GLY A 152 -28.53 -10.66 7.56
N TYR A 153 -28.77 -11.50 8.56
CA TYR A 153 -30.08 -12.12 8.83
C TYR A 153 -30.58 -11.64 10.18
N ILE A 154 -31.88 -11.33 10.28
CA ILE A 154 -32.56 -10.90 11.50
C ILE A 154 -33.52 -12.00 11.92
#